data_AF-A0A1A7BZA2-F1
#
_entry.id   AF-A0A1A7BZA2-F1
#
_cell.length_a   1.000
_cell.length_b   1.000
_cell.length_c   1.000
_cell.angle_alpha   90.00
_cell.angle_beta   90.00
_cell.angle_gamma   90.00
#
_symmetry.space_group_name_H-M   'P 1'
#
loop_
_entity.id
_entity.type
_entity.pdbx_description
1 polymer ?
#
loop_
_entity_poly.entity_id
_entity_poly.type
_entity_poly.pdbx_seq_one_letter_code
_entity_poly.pdbx_strand_id
1 'polypeptide(L)'
;MSDITPHNPALLTDGDVEYSHFHCCGDEDLVFLRCPACGHISVQCYECETWYVDLADTSQRKRSYLLSEDERLECTQCRQPFEDACHLMDEVVDKYLPTAEQVIAAGHGRHLARHLRERHCLVPPAPDA
;
A
#
# COMPACT_ATOMS: atom_id res chain seq x y z
N MET A 1 3.95 -8.95 13.44
CA MET A 1 4.43 -9.57 12.19
C MET A 1 5.83 -9.05 11.96
N SER A 2 6.64 -9.71 11.13
CA SER A 2 7.90 -9.14 10.68
C SER A 2 7.65 -8.11 9.58
N ASP A 3 8.59 -7.19 9.38
CA ASP A 3 8.57 -6.20 8.30
C ASP A 3 8.32 -6.86 6.94
N ILE A 4 7.52 -6.21 6.10
CA ILE A 4 7.16 -6.72 4.77
C ILE A 4 8.34 -6.51 3.82
N THR A 5 9.05 -7.59 3.51
CA THR A 5 10.24 -7.56 2.65
C THR A 5 9.98 -8.36 1.36
N PRO A 6 9.63 -7.71 0.24
CA PRO A 6 9.42 -8.40 -1.04
C PRO A 6 10.70 -9.06 -1.54
N HIS A 7 10.54 -10.15 -2.29
CA HIS A 7 11.66 -10.82 -2.96
C HIS A 7 12.20 -10.00 -4.13
N ASN A 8 11.31 -9.31 -4.85
CA ASN A 8 11.68 -8.39 -5.91
C ASN A 8 12.04 -7.00 -5.34
N PRO A 9 13.30 -6.55 -5.46
CA PRO A 9 13.74 -5.28 -4.87
C PRO A 9 13.17 -4.03 -5.55
N ALA A 10 12.43 -4.17 -6.66
CA ALA A 10 11.70 -3.07 -7.28
C ALA A 10 10.34 -2.79 -6.62
N LEU A 11 9.85 -3.71 -5.79
CA LEU A 11 8.58 -3.58 -5.09
C LEU A 11 8.76 -2.78 -3.79
N LEU A 12 7.71 -2.07 -3.43
CA LEU A 12 7.70 -1.23 -2.24
C LEU A 12 7.57 -2.06 -0.96
N THR A 13 8.25 -1.63 0.09
CA THR A 13 8.14 -2.19 1.45
C THR A 13 7.19 -1.37 2.31
N ASP A 14 7.05 -1.73 3.58
CA ASP A 14 6.37 -0.93 4.61
C ASP A 14 7.03 0.44 4.87
N GLY A 15 8.36 0.51 4.85
CA GLY A 15 9.14 1.76 4.95
C GLY A 15 9.01 2.73 3.78
N ASP A 16 8.26 2.37 2.74
CA ASP A 16 8.06 3.18 1.54
C ASP A 16 6.74 4.00 1.56
N VAL A 17 5.94 3.87 2.61
CA VAL A 17 4.70 4.64 2.80
C VAL A 17 4.94 5.88 3.68
N GLU A 18 4.42 7.04 3.26
CA GLU A 18 4.37 8.24 4.10
C GLU A 18 3.26 8.10 5.16
N TYR A 19 3.65 7.71 6.38
CA TYR A 19 2.73 7.47 7.49
C TYR A 19 1.88 8.69 7.85
N SER A 20 2.44 9.90 7.76
CA SER A 20 1.77 11.14 8.17
C SER A 20 0.47 11.43 7.42
N HIS A 21 0.19 10.75 6.30
CA HIS A 21 -1.07 10.91 5.56
C HIS A 21 -2.22 10.02 6.06
N PHE A 22 -1.92 9.02 6.89
CA PHE A 22 -2.88 8.00 7.30
C PHE A 22 -3.19 8.09 8.80
N HIS A 23 -2.21 8.43 9.64
CA HIS A 23 -2.37 8.56 11.09
C HIS A 23 -3.11 7.36 11.70
N CYS A 24 -2.69 6.15 11.33
CA CYS A 24 -3.45 4.93 11.58
C CYS A 24 -3.37 4.49 13.05
N CYS A 25 -2.49 3.53 13.33
CA CYS A 25 -2.12 3.03 14.63
C CYS A 25 -0.59 2.99 14.65
N GLY A 26 0.02 3.20 15.82
CA GLY A 26 1.45 2.92 16.02
C GLY A 26 2.44 3.70 15.14
N ASP A 27 3.49 2.99 14.74
CA ASP A 27 4.79 3.46 14.27
C ASP A 27 5.17 2.89 12.89
N GLU A 28 4.26 3.00 11.93
CA GLU A 28 4.55 2.87 10.49
C GLU A 28 4.41 1.47 9.85
N ASP A 29 3.57 0.59 10.40
CA ASP A 29 3.21 -0.71 9.80
C ASP A 29 2.21 -0.59 8.62
N LEU A 30 2.51 0.27 7.63
CA LEU A 30 1.67 0.54 6.46
C LEU A 30 2.35 0.04 5.18
N VAL A 31 1.60 -0.62 4.31
CA VAL A 31 2.11 -1.07 3.00
C VAL A 31 1.16 -0.67 1.87
N PHE A 32 1.73 -0.34 0.71
CA PHE A 32 0.93 -0.20 -0.50
C PHE A 32 0.44 -1.56 -0.99
N LEU A 33 -0.81 -1.62 -1.43
CA LEU A 33 -1.39 -2.77 -2.10
C LEU A 33 -1.87 -2.39 -3.49
N ARG A 34 -1.58 -3.26 -4.44
CA ARG A 34 -2.01 -3.20 -5.83
C ARG A 34 -2.91 -4.39 -6.13
N CYS A 35 -4.10 -4.12 -6.66
CA CYS A 35 -4.94 -5.17 -7.20
C CYS A 35 -4.28 -5.78 -8.46
N PRO A 36 -4.01 -7.10 -8.51
CA PRO A 36 -3.38 -7.71 -9.68
C PRO A 36 -4.23 -7.63 -10.95
N ALA A 37 -5.56 -7.58 -10.80
CA ALA A 37 -6.51 -7.59 -11.92
C ALA A 37 -6.69 -6.23 -12.60
N CYS A 38 -6.74 -5.13 -11.83
CA CYS A 38 -7.01 -3.79 -12.39
C CYS A 38 -5.94 -2.74 -12.08
N GLY A 39 -4.96 -3.05 -11.24
CA GLY A 39 -3.92 -2.12 -10.84
C GLY A 39 -4.33 -1.06 -9.80
N HIS A 40 -5.55 -1.13 -9.24
CA HIS A 40 -5.99 -0.22 -8.17
C HIS A 40 -4.99 -0.20 -7.02
N ILE A 41 -4.61 1.00 -6.58
CA ILE A 41 -3.67 1.20 -5.48
C ILE A 41 -4.42 1.58 -4.21
N SER A 42 -4.07 0.92 -3.12
CA SER A 42 -4.61 1.15 -1.78
C SER A 42 -3.47 1.06 -0.75
N VAL A 43 -3.75 1.34 0.52
CA VAL A 43 -2.78 1.16 1.60
C VAL A 43 -3.42 0.33 2.71
N GLN A 44 -2.69 -0.66 3.23
CA GLN A 44 -3.13 -1.46 4.37
C GLN A 44 -2.18 -1.26 5.54
N CYS A 45 -2.73 -1.02 6.72
CA CYS A 45 -2.04 -1.24 7.97
C CYS A 45 -2.21 -2.69 8.39
N TYR A 46 -1.11 -3.42 8.55
CA TYR A 46 -1.17 -4.83 8.97
C TYR A 46 -1.10 -5.01 10.50
N GLU A 47 -0.80 -3.97 11.26
CA GLU A 47 -0.87 -3.99 12.73
C GLU A 47 -2.32 -4.02 13.23
N CYS A 48 -3.16 -3.11 12.72
CA CYS A 48 -4.56 -2.98 13.12
C CYS A 48 -5.57 -3.26 11.99
N GLU A 49 -5.11 -3.93 10.93
CA GLU A 49 -5.94 -4.47 9.84
C GLU A 49 -6.85 -3.40 9.18
N THR A 50 -6.36 -2.17 9.14
CA THR A 50 -7.07 -1.03 8.55
C THR A 50 -6.69 -0.89 7.08
N TRP A 51 -7.68 -0.84 6.21
CA TRP A 51 -7.48 -0.75 4.77
C TRP A 51 -8.01 0.56 4.22
N TYR A 52 -7.12 1.41 3.75
CA TYR A 52 -7.39 2.68 3.08
C TYR A 52 -7.68 2.41 1.60
N VAL A 53 -8.97 2.28 1.28
CA VAL A 53 -9.44 1.77 -0.02
C VAL A 53 -9.41 2.80 -1.15
N ASP A 54 -9.28 4.09 -0.79
CA ASP A 54 -9.18 5.21 -1.71
C ASP A 54 -8.10 6.17 -1.20
N LEU A 55 -7.03 6.35 -1.98
CA LEU A 55 -5.93 7.24 -1.62
C LEU A 55 -6.19 8.71 -2.00
N ALA A 56 -7.25 8.99 -2.77
CA ALA A 56 -7.73 10.36 -2.94
C ALA A 56 -8.45 10.86 -1.67
N ASP A 57 -9.09 9.94 -0.92
CA ASP A 57 -9.82 10.20 0.31
C ASP A 57 -9.51 9.15 1.39
N THR A 58 -8.46 9.42 2.19
CA THR A 58 -8.01 8.50 3.25
C THR A 58 -8.98 8.36 4.43
N SER A 59 -10.10 9.09 4.44
CA SER A 59 -11.18 8.84 5.40
C SER A 59 -11.98 7.57 5.06
N GLN A 60 -11.94 7.12 3.80
CA GLN A 60 -12.56 5.88 3.35
C GLN A 60 -11.69 4.69 3.73
N ARG A 61 -12.08 4.05 4.82
CA ARG A 61 -11.40 2.88 5.37
C ARG A 61 -12.34 1.70 5.56
N LYS A 62 -11.79 0.50 5.38
CA LYS A 62 -12.42 -0.79 5.70
C LYS A 62 -11.51 -1.56 6.64
N ARG A 63 -12.03 -2.68 7.15
CA ARG A 63 -11.19 -3.67 7.81
C ARG A 63 -10.77 -4.74 6.79
N SER A 64 -9.52 -5.19 6.85
CA SER A 64 -8.95 -6.20 5.96
C SER A 64 -8.83 -7.60 6.58
N TYR A 65 -9.24 -7.79 7.83
CA TYR A 65 -9.26 -9.11 8.46
C TYR A 65 -10.32 -10.01 7.82
N LEU A 66 -9.96 -11.29 7.69
CA LEU A 66 -10.82 -12.34 7.15
C LEU A 66 -11.31 -13.21 8.31
N LEU A 67 -12.57 -13.62 8.27
CA LEU A 67 -13.20 -14.47 9.30
C LEU A 67 -12.94 -15.96 9.07
N SER A 68 -12.55 -16.33 7.86
CA SER A 68 -12.22 -17.72 7.49
C SER A 68 -11.19 -17.78 6.36
N GLU A 69 -10.59 -18.96 6.19
CA GLU A 69 -9.62 -19.23 5.10
C GLU A 69 -10.27 -19.25 3.70
N ASP A 70 -11.61 -19.33 3.62
CA ASP A 70 -12.36 -19.29 2.37
C ASP A 70 -12.67 -17.85 1.91
N GLU A 71 -12.58 -16.88 2.82
CA GLU A 71 -12.78 -15.48 2.49
C GLU A 71 -11.57 -14.90 1.75
N ARG A 72 -11.81 -13.87 0.95
CA ARG A 72 -10.77 -13.14 0.20
C ARG A 72 -11.04 -11.65 0.30
N LEU A 73 -9.96 -10.86 0.32
CA LEU A 73 -10.08 -9.41 0.17
C LEU A 73 -10.62 -9.09 -1.23
N GLU A 74 -11.68 -8.30 -1.33
CA GLU A 74 -12.28 -7.89 -2.61
C GLU A 74 -11.79 -6.50 -3.01
N CYS A 75 -11.20 -6.37 -4.21
CA CYS A 75 -10.81 -5.06 -4.74
C CYS A 75 -12.02 -4.12 -4.83
N THR A 76 -11.94 -2.94 -4.22
CA THR A 76 -13.04 -1.95 -4.21
C THR A 76 -13.35 -1.35 -5.58
N GLN A 77 -12.39 -1.38 -6.51
CA GLN A 77 -12.56 -0.84 -7.85
C GLN A 77 -13.15 -1.88 -8.82
N CYS A 78 -12.52 -3.04 -8.99
CA CYS A 78 -12.94 -4.03 -9.98
C CYS A 78 -13.78 -5.18 -9.43
N ARG A 79 -13.99 -5.24 -8.11
CA ARG A 79 -14.76 -6.28 -7.41
C ARG A 79 -14.22 -7.70 -7.55
N GLN A 80 -13.02 -7.85 -8.11
CA GLN A 80 -12.37 -9.16 -8.17
C GLN A 80 -11.79 -9.49 -6.80
N PRO A 81 -12.01 -10.71 -6.28
CA PRO A 81 -11.34 -11.17 -5.08
C PRO A 81 -9.84 -11.33 -5.34
N PHE A 82 -9.05 -11.12 -4.31
CA PHE A 82 -7.66 -11.52 -4.30
C PHE A 82 -7.61 -13.05 -4.33
N GLU A 83 -6.61 -13.63 -4.98
CA GLU A 83 -6.51 -15.08 -5.11
C GLU A 83 -6.09 -15.74 -3.79
N ASP A 84 -5.23 -15.04 -3.04
CA ASP A 84 -4.59 -15.51 -1.82
C ASP A 84 -5.30 -14.91 -0.60
N ALA A 85 -5.70 -15.76 0.36
CA ALA A 85 -6.33 -15.30 1.61
C ALA A 85 -5.36 -14.49 2.47
N CYS A 86 -4.10 -14.93 2.54
CA CYS A 86 -3.04 -14.28 3.29
C CYS A 86 -2.10 -13.54 2.32
N HIS A 87 -2.60 -12.50 1.64
CA HIS A 87 -1.88 -11.78 0.58
C HIS A 87 -0.63 -11.01 1.03
N LEU A 88 -0.37 -10.92 2.34
CA LEU A 88 0.83 -10.31 2.92
C LEU A 88 1.92 -11.32 3.32
N MET A 89 1.72 -12.62 3.06
CA MET A 89 2.72 -13.66 3.34
C MET A 89 3.87 -13.61 2.34
N ASP A 90 5.09 -13.82 2.82
CA ASP A 90 6.34 -13.74 2.05
C ASP A 90 6.27 -14.48 0.70
N GLU A 91 5.62 -15.64 0.63
CA GLU A 91 5.54 -16.46 -0.58
C GLU A 91 4.71 -15.83 -1.72
N VAL A 92 3.79 -14.92 -1.38
CA VAL A 92 2.81 -14.37 -2.33
C VAL A 92 2.77 -12.84 -2.36
N VAL A 93 3.38 -12.16 -1.38
CA VAL A 93 3.25 -10.71 -1.18
C VAL A 93 3.68 -9.90 -2.40
N ASP A 94 4.72 -10.35 -3.11
CA ASP A 94 5.22 -9.71 -4.34
C ASP A 94 4.15 -9.49 -5.41
N LYS A 95 3.12 -10.34 -5.47
CA LYS A 95 2.00 -10.21 -6.41
C LYS A 95 1.14 -8.98 -6.14
N TYR A 96 1.11 -8.54 -4.88
CA TYR A 96 0.20 -7.53 -4.36
C TYR A 96 0.90 -6.22 -4.06
N LEU A 97 2.22 -6.15 -4.08
CA LEU A 97 2.96 -4.90 -3.89
C LEU A 97 3.14 -4.17 -5.23
N PRO A 98 2.97 -2.84 -5.28
CA PRO A 98 3.33 -2.06 -6.45
C PRO A 98 4.83 -1.67 -6.47
N THR A 99 5.30 -1.16 -7.60
CA THR A 99 6.52 -0.35 -7.66
C THR A 99 6.21 1.13 -7.40
N ALA A 100 7.24 1.94 -7.10
CA ALA A 100 7.10 3.39 -6.99
C ALA A 100 6.47 4.01 -8.25
N GLU A 101 6.91 3.59 -9.44
CA GLU A 101 6.40 4.09 -10.72
C GLU A 101 4.90 3.80 -10.89
N GLN A 102 4.42 2.65 -10.43
CA GLN A 102 3.00 2.32 -10.49
C GLN A 102 2.17 3.21 -9.56
N VAL A 103 2.66 3.49 -8.35
CA VAL A 103 2.01 4.42 -7.42
C VAL A 103 1.97 5.84 -7.99
N ILE A 104 3.07 6.28 -8.64
CA ILE A 104 3.15 7.59 -9.29
C ILE A 104 2.21 7.68 -10.49
N ALA A 105 2.21 6.66 -11.36
CA ALA A 105 1.34 6.60 -12.54
C ALA A 105 -0.16 6.59 -12.15
N ALA A 106 -0.50 6.04 -11.00
CA ALA A 106 -1.84 6.10 -10.42
C ALA A 106 -2.19 7.47 -9.79
N GLY A 107 -1.26 8.42 -9.75
CA GLY A 107 -1.47 9.76 -9.17
C GLY A 107 -1.28 9.84 -7.66
N HIS A 108 -0.71 8.81 -7.03
CA HIS A 108 -0.58 8.68 -5.58
C HIS A 108 0.84 8.92 -5.06
N GLY A 109 1.73 9.47 -5.89
CA GLY A 109 3.14 9.69 -5.54
C GLY A 109 3.38 10.52 -4.28
N ARG A 110 2.42 11.37 -3.86
CA ARG A 110 2.50 12.10 -2.58
C ARG A 110 2.56 11.17 -1.36
N HIS A 111 1.98 9.97 -1.44
CA HIS A 111 1.94 9.00 -0.34
C HIS A 111 3.20 8.15 -0.24
N LEU A 112 4.14 8.28 -1.18
CA LEU A 112 5.46 7.62 -1.07
C LEU A 112 6.28 8.30 0.02
N ALA A 113 7.11 7.52 0.72
CA ALA A 113 8.08 8.02 1.67
C ALA A 113 8.99 9.07 1.01
N ARG A 114 9.49 10.01 1.81
CA ARG A 114 10.27 11.17 1.35
C ARG A 114 11.42 10.79 0.41
N HIS A 115 12.17 9.75 0.74
CA HIS A 115 13.35 9.34 -0.02
C HIS A 115 12.99 8.86 -1.44
N LEU A 116 11.82 8.24 -1.63
CA LEU A 116 11.31 7.88 -2.96
C LEU A 116 10.80 9.11 -3.71
N ARG A 117 10.09 10.02 -3.03
CA ARG A 117 9.66 11.29 -3.65
C ARG A 117 10.84 12.10 -4.16
N GLU A 118 11.93 12.18 -3.39
CA GLU A 118 13.17 12.85 -3.79
C GLU A 118 13.82 12.16 -5.00
N ARG A 119 13.91 10.82 -4.99
CA ARG A 119 14.45 10.02 -6.10
C ARG A 119 13.69 10.22 -7.41
N HIS A 120 12.38 10.42 -7.34
CA HIS A 120 11.50 10.63 -8.49
C HIS A 120 11.18 12.12 -8.77
N CYS A 121 11.90 13.06 -8.16
CA CYS A 121 11.71 14.50 -8.35
C CYS A 121 10.27 14.99 -8.07
N LEU A 122 9.56 14.36 -7.13
CA LEU A 122 8.19 14.70 -6.74
C LEU A 122 8.12 15.73 -5.60
N VAL A 123 9.25 16.04 -4.96
CA VAL A 123 9.32 17.07 -3.92
C VAL A 123 9.53 18.41 -4.62
N PRO A 124 8.67 19.43 -4.39
CA PRO A 124 8.94 20.77 -4.88
C PRO A 124 10.27 21.28 -4.30
N PRO A 125 11.03 22.11 -5.02
CA PRO A 125 12.25 22.69 -4.46
C PRO A 125 11.90 23.38 -3.13
N ALA A 126 12.76 23.22 -2.13
CA ALA A 126 12.60 23.93 -0.86
C ALA A 126 12.45 25.42 -1.17
N PRO A 127 11.53 26.14 -0.52
CA PRO A 127 11.45 27.58 -0.71
C PRO A 127 12.81 28.17 -0.35
N ASP A 128 13.38 28.96 -1.27
CA ASP A 128 14.62 29.70 -1.02
C ASP A 128 14.44 30.49 0.29
N ALA A 129 15.30 30.20 1.27
CA ALA A 129 15.31 30.84 2.58
C ALA A 129 15.87 32.26 2.53
#